data_AF-A0AAV2IIW2-F1
#
_entry.id   AF-A0AAV2IIW2-F1
#
_cell.length_a   1.000
_cell.length_b   1.000
_cell.length_c   1.000
_cell.angle_alpha   90.00
_cell.angle_beta   90.00
_cell.angle_gamma   90.00
#
_symmetry.space_group_name_H-M   'P 1'
#
loop_
_entity.id
_entity.type
_entity.pdbx_description
1 polymer ?
#
loop_
_entity_poly.entity_id
_entity_poly.type
_entity_poly.pdbx_seq_one_letter_code
_entity_poly.pdbx_strand_id
1 'polypeptide(L)'
;MSDVRNETNVTDESNFWSTVDFNALYRSRTVMDSIFIALGTLFNTWLILAILTSSPLRSRMRNKILVSLSVLFLSESVVRGPIQVMVFHKLWNGVDVDCRVITSIYNIQLMQDFISNWTLVLMILFYLAQLVDFKPHLPFTSLGTTLATVGVIALPWAASLVTVPSIMKDYHNRLNTTGYLQRCVHPTNDAYVVFKSIDSAVPLIVAVAVTAVAVVLRRRRFAPRSSTPGMQVELMSKGPEVDEHTPYVATTVTSALCNI
;
A
#
# COMPACT_ATOMS: atom_id res chain seq x y z
N MET A 1 54.99 -22.35 -40.18
CA MET A 1 53.69 -21.84 -40.64
C MET A 1 52.70 -22.21 -39.55
N SER A 2 52.40 -21.25 -38.70
CA SER A 2 51.70 -21.40 -37.43
C SER A 2 50.19 -21.36 -37.64
N ASP A 3 49.52 -22.45 -37.27
CA ASP A 3 48.07 -22.55 -37.22
C ASP A 3 47.54 -21.74 -36.02
N VAL A 4 47.01 -20.56 -36.31
CA VAL A 4 46.30 -19.73 -35.34
C VAL A 4 44.88 -20.28 -35.24
N ARG A 5 44.62 -21.12 -34.23
CA ARG A 5 43.26 -21.48 -33.84
C ARG A 5 42.56 -20.23 -33.34
N ASN A 6 41.65 -19.74 -34.17
CA ASN A 6 40.71 -18.69 -33.83
C ASN A 6 39.62 -19.32 -32.94
N GLU A 7 39.85 -19.39 -31.64
CA GLU A 7 38.81 -19.72 -30.66
C GLU A 7 37.87 -18.52 -30.56
N THR A 8 36.85 -18.51 -31.43
CA THR A 8 35.69 -17.64 -31.25
C THR A 8 34.96 -18.07 -29.98
N ASN A 9 35.25 -17.37 -28.90
CA ASN A 9 34.55 -17.42 -27.63
C ASN A 9 33.13 -16.88 -27.83
N VAL A 10 32.24 -17.72 -28.36
CA VAL A 10 30.80 -17.47 -28.39
C VAL A 10 30.27 -17.83 -27.02
N THR A 11 30.17 -16.84 -26.14
CA THR A 11 29.37 -16.96 -24.92
C THR A 11 27.92 -17.19 -25.33
N ASP A 12 27.50 -18.44 -25.18
CA ASP A 12 26.19 -19.00 -25.52
C ASP A 12 25.12 -18.44 -24.55
N GLU A 13 24.77 -17.15 -24.67
CA GLU A 13 23.72 -16.48 -23.89
C GLU A 13 22.32 -17.08 -24.16
N SER A 14 22.18 -17.95 -25.15
CA SER A 14 20.91 -18.56 -25.58
C SER A 14 20.34 -19.61 -24.62
N ASN A 15 21.07 -20.08 -23.61
CA ASN A 15 20.63 -21.21 -22.77
C ASN A 15 20.08 -20.83 -21.39
N PHE A 16 19.98 -19.55 -21.02
CA PHE A 16 19.40 -19.19 -19.72
C PHE A 16 17.94 -19.64 -19.63
N TRP A 17 17.12 -19.32 -20.64
CA TRP A 17 15.69 -19.63 -20.67
C TRP A 17 15.37 -21.12 -20.77
N SER A 18 16.28 -21.94 -21.32
CA SER A 18 16.11 -23.40 -21.40
C SER A 18 16.44 -24.11 -20.08
N THR A 19 17.13 -23.45 -19.14
CA THR A 19 17.46 -24.03 -17.82
C THR A 19 16.42 -23.73 -16.74
N VAL A 20 15.52 -22.77 -16.98
CA VAL A 20 14.48 -22.41 -16.02
C VAL A 20 13.35 -23.44 -16.08
N ASP A 21 13.18 -24.21 -15.00
CA ASP A 21 12.01 -25.06 -14.83
C ASP A 21 10.77 -24.20 -14.53
N PHE A 22 10.09 -23.78 -15.59
CA PHE A 22 8.89 -22.96 -15.47
C PHE A 22 7.74 -23.68 -14.75
N ASN A 23 7.68 -25.01 -14.77
CA ASN A 23 6.69 -25.78 -13.99
C ASN A 23 6.96 -25.64 -12.49
N ALA A 24 8.23 -25.75 -12.08
CA ALA A 24 8.62 -25.53 -10.69
C ALA A 24 8.33 -24.09 -10.23
N LEU A 25 8.61 -23.10 -11.08
CA LEU A 25 8.31 -21.69 -10.81
C LEU A 25 6.80 -21.43 -10.68
N TYR A 26 6.00 -21.98 -11.59
CA TYR A 26 4.53 -21.91 -11.54
C TYR A 26 3.98 -22.50 -10.24
N ARG A 27 4.46 -23.70 -9.86
CA ARG A 27 4.02 -24.39 -8.64
C ARG A 27 4.44 -23.63 -7.39
N SER A 28 5.68 -23.16 -7.35
CA SER A 28 6.21 -22.34 -6.24
C SER A 28 5.35 -21.09 -6.04
N ARG A 29 5.08 -20.34 -7.12
CA ARG A 29 4.25 -19.13 -7.07
C ARG A 29 2.83 -19.43 -6.57
N THR A 30 2.19 -20.45 -7.11
CA THR A 30 0.83 -20.84 -6.71
C THR A 30 0.75 -21.22 -5.23
N VAL A 31 1.75 -21.95 -4.72
CA VAL A 31 1.82 -22.31 -3.30
C VAL A 31 2.04 -21.07 -2.44
N MET A 32 2.95 -20.17 -2.81
CA MET A 32 3.16 -18.92 -2.07
C MET A 32 1.91 -18.05 -2.04
N ASP A 33 1.26 -17.84 -3.19
CA ASP A 33 0.01 -17.07 -3.28
C ASP A 33 -1.08 -17.69 -2.38
N SER A 34 -1.19 -19.03 -2.36
CA SER A 34 -2.15 -19.74 -1.49
C SER A 34 -1.85 -19.54 -0.01
N ILE A 35 -0.57 -19.57 0.38
CA ILE A 35 -0.14 -19.31 1.76
C ILE A 35 -0.46 -17.85 2.15
N PHE A 36 -0.17 -16.89 1.28
CA PHE A 36 -0.48 -15.47 1.53
C PHE A 36 -1.97 -15.22 1.67
N ILE A 37 -2.80 -15.87 0.83
CA ILE A 37 -4.26 -15.80 0.95
C ILE A 37 -4.72 -16.32 2.32
N ALA A 38 -4.24 -17.49 2.73
CA ALA A 38 -4.65 -18.12 3.99
C ALA A 38 -4.22 -17.28 5.20
N LEU A 39 -2.93 -16.93 5.27
CA LEU A 39 -2.38 -16.13 6.37
C LEU A 39 -2.97 -14.72 6.40
N GLY A 40 -3.05 -14.07 5.24
CA GLY A 40 -3.62 -12.72 5.10
C GLY A 40 -5.07 -12.68 5.57
N THR A 41 -5.88 -13.68 5.20
CA THR A 41 -7.27 -13.77 5.66
C THR A 41 -7.36 -13.97 7.17
N LEU A 42 -6.59 -14.90 7.72
CA LEU A 42 -6.61 -15.20 9.16
C LEU A 42 -6.15 -13.99 10.00
N PHE A 43 -5.00 -13.39 9.67
CA PHE A 43 -4.44 -12.28 10.44
C PHE A 43 -5.30 -11.02 10.35
N ASN A 44 -5.78 -10.64 9.15
CA ASN A 44 -6.60 -9.44 9.00
C ASN A 44 -7.97 -9.61 9.68
N THR A 45 -8.60 -10.78 9.56
CA THR A 45 -9.88 -11.04 10.24
C THR A 45 -9.71 -11.03 11.75
N TRP A 46 -8.65 -11.68 12.26
CA TRP A 46 -8.34 -11.68 13.69
C TRP A 46 -8.12 -10.26 14.22
N LEU A 47 -7.34 -9.43 13.52
CA LEU A 47 -7.05 -8.06 13.93
C LEU A 47 -8.32 -7.18 13.93
N ILE A 48 -9.16 -7.30 12.90
CA ILE A 48 -10.46 -6.61 12.83
C ILE A 48 -11.32 -7.02 14.02
N LEU A 49 -11.45 -8.32 14.31
CA LEU A 49 -12.24 -8.83 15.43
C LEU A 49 -11.69 -8.32 16.78
N ALA A 50 -10.37 -8.35 16.98
CA ALA A 50 -9.73 -7.86 18.20
C ALA A 50 -10.01 -6.36 18.45
N ILE A 51 -9.97 -5.53 17.40
CA ILE A 51 -10.24 -4.09 17.53
C ILE A 51 -11.74 -3.83 17.75
N LEU A 52 -12.63 -4.53 17.03
CA LEU A 52 -14.08 -4.31 17.10
C LEU A 52 -14.71 -4.77 18.42
N THR A 53 -14.16 -5.85 19.02
CA THR A 53 -14.63 -6.40 20.30
C THR A 53 -14.23 -5.54 21.50
N SER A 54 -13.14 -4.78 21.39
CA SER A 54 -12.63 -3.94 22.48
C SER A 54 -13.07 -2.48 22.32
N SER A 55 -14.01 -2.04 23.16
CA SER A 55 -14.46 -0.64 23.24
C SER A 55 -13.30 0.39 23.35
N PRO A 56 -12.28 0.21 24.23
CA PRO A 56 -11.18 1.16 24.31
C PRO A 56 -10.26 1.15 23.08
N LEU A 57 -10.19 0.05 22.32
CA LEU A 57 -9.45 0.04 21.05
C LEU A 57 -10.26 0.74 19.96
N ARG A 58 -11.57 0.50 19.86
CA ARG A 58 -12.44 1.07 18.83
C ARG A 58 -12.55 2.60 18.88
N SER A 59 -12.40 3.21 20.05
CA SER A 59 -12.50 4.66 20.21
C SER A 59 -11.32 5.42 19.60
N ARG A 60 -10.12 4.81 19.55
CA ARG A 60 -8.89 5.46 19.07
C ARG A 60 -8.88 5.57 17.54
N MET A 61 -8.59 6.77 17.02
CA MET A 61 -8.54 7.02 15.57
C MET A 61 -7.54 6.13 14.84
N ARG A 62 -6.36 5.91 15.43
CA ARG A 62 -5.33 4.99 14.91
C ARG A 62 -5.91 3.61 14.61
N ASN A 63 -6.69 3.07 15.54
CA ASN A 63 -7.23 1.72 15.39
C ASN A 63 -8.33 1.67 14.32
N LYS A 64 -9.08 2.76 14.10
CA LYS A 64 -10.03 2.87 12.98
C LYS A 64 -9.31 2.85 11.63
N ILE A 65 -8.17 3.54 11.52
CA ILE A 65 -7.31 3.51 10.32
C ILE A 65 -6.72 2.11 10.11
N LEU A 66 -6.24 1.46 11.18
CA LEU A 66 -5.76 0.08 11.12
C LEU A 66 -6.85 -0.89 10.65
N VAL A 67 -8.09 -0.76 11.13
CA VAL A 67 -9.22 -1.56 10.62
C VAL A 67 -9.44 -1.30 9.13
N SER A 68 -9.37 -0.05 8.66
CA SER A 68 -9.48 0.25 7.24
C SER A 68 -8.38 -0.42 6.41
N LEU A 69 -7.13 -0.42 6.89
CA LEU A 69 -6.02 -1.12 6.24
C LEU A 69 -6.23 -2.63 6.26
N SER A 70 -6.71 -3.19 7.37
CA SER A 70 -7.00 -4.63 7.46
C SER A 70 -8.13 -5.04 6.51
N VAL A 71 -9.17 -4.21 6.34
CA VAL A 71 -10.23 -4.44 5.35
C VAL A 71 -9.67 -4.42 3.93
N LEU A 72 -8.73 -3.51 3.64
CA LEU A 72 -8.04 -3.45 2.36
C LEU A 72 -7.27 -4.75 2.08
N PHE A 73 -6.39 -5.18 2.99
CA PHE A 73 -5.60 -6.41 2.82
C PHE A 73 -6.44 -7.69 2.86
N LEU A 74 -7.57 -7.66 3.58
CA LEU A 74 -8.55 -8.74 3.54
C LEU A 74 -9.20 -8.84 2.15
N SER A 75 -9.53 -7.70 1.53
CA SER A 75 -10.06 -7.69 0.15
C SER A 75 -9.04 -8.23 -0.85
N GLU A 76 -7.75 -7.95 -0.64
CA GLU A 76 -6.67 -8.53 -1.46
C GLU A 76 -6.61 -10.05 -1.28
N SER A 77 -6.63 -10.53 -0.04
CA SER A 77 -6.52 -11.96 0.28
C SER A 77 -7.73 -12.76 -0.17
N VAL A 78 -8.95 -12.24 0.02
CA VAL A 78 -10.20 -13.00 -0.19
C VAL A 78 -10.75 -12.84 -1.61
N VAL A 79 -10.53 -11.68 -2.25
CA VAL A 79 -11.09 -11.39 -3.58
C VAL A 79 -10.00 -11.50 -4.64
N ARG A 80 -8.97 -10.67 -4.57
CA ARG A 80 -7.96 -10.58 -5.64
C ARG A 80 -7.10 -11.83 -5.74
N GLY A 81 -6.60 -12.35 -4.62
CA GLY A 81 -5.72 -13.52 -4.58
C GLY A 81 -6.31 -14.74 -5.29
N PRO A 82 -7.52 -15.20 -4.92
CA PRO A 82 -8.15 -16.35 -5.57
C PRO A 82 -8.40 -16.13 -7.07
N ILE A 83 -8.83 -14.93 -7.47
CA ILE A 83 -9.03 -14.59 -8.88
C ILE A 83 -7.68 -14.65 -9.63
N GLN A 84 -6.61 -14.14 -9.04
CA GLN A 84 -5.27 -14.16 -9.62
C GLN A 84 -4.75 -15.59 -9.80
N VAL A 85 -4.89 -16.46 -8.78
CA VAL A 85 -4.52 -17.88 -8.88
C VAL A 85 -5.32 -18.58 -9.97
N MET A 86 -6.63 -18.33 -10.05
CA MET A 86 -7.49 -18.88 -11.09
C MET A 86 -7.05 -18.45 -12.50
N VAL A 87 -6.78 -17.15 -12.69
CA VAL A 87 -6.33 -16.62 -13.99
C VAL A 87 -4.97 -17.20 -14.37
N PHE A 88 -4.04 -17.26 -13.44
CA PHE A 88 -2.71 -17.83 -13.68
C PHE A 88 -2.79 -19.31 -14.05
N HIS A 89 -3.66 -20.08 -13.38
CA HIS A 89 -3.91 -21.47 -13.71
C HIS A 89 -4.51 -21.65 -15.12
N LYS A 90 -5.49 -20.83 -15.50
CA LYS A 90 -6.08 -20.87 -16.85
C LYS A 90 -5.06 -20.55 -17.93
N LEU A 91 -4.30 -19.47 -17.75
CA LEU A 91 -3.24 -19.06 -18.69
C LEU A 91 -2.17 -20.15 -18.84
N TRP A 92 -1.77 -20.78 -17.73
CA TRP A 92 -0.79 -21.87 -17.74
C TRP A 92 -1.26 -23.09 -18.53
N ASN A 93 -2.55 -23.42 -18.45
CA ASN A 93 -3.15 -24.54 -19.18
C ASN A 93 -3.54 -24.18 -20.64
N GLY A 94 -3.15 -23.00 -21.13
CA GLY A 94 -3.50 -22.53 -22.48
C GLY A 94 -4.99 -22.21 -22.67
N VAL A 95 -5.70 -21.92 -21.58
CA VAL A 95 -7.12 -21.52 -21.61
C VAL A 95 -7.21 -20.01 -21.72
N ASP A 96 -7.93 -19.53 -22.74
CA ASP A 96 -8.19 -18.10 -22.91
C ASP A 96 -8.93 -17.50 -21.71
N VAL A 97 -8.48 -16.33 -21.28
CA VAL A 97 -9.08 -15.56 -20.18
C VAL A 97 -9.70 -14.30 -20.73
N ASP A 98 -10.94 -14.00 -20.32
CA ASP A 98 -11.64 -12.78 -20.70
C ASP A 98 -10.84 -11.54 -20.26
N CYS A 99 -10.57 -10.64 -21.22
CA CYS A 99 -9.90 -9.37 -20.98
C CYS A 99 -10.54 -8.52 -19.88
N ARG A 100 -11.86 -8.64 -19.66
CA ARG A 100 -12.57 -7.95 -18.57
C ARG A 100 -12.06 -8.40 -17.21
N VAL A 101 -11.79 -9.69 -17.04
CA VAL A 101 -11.26 -10.26 -15.79
C VAL A 101 -9.85 -9.75 -15.55
N ILE A 102 -9.00 -9.82 -16.58
CA ILE A 102 -7.62 -9.33 -16.53
C ILE A 102 -7.59 -7.85 -16.16
N THR A 103 -8.36 -7.02 -16.87
CA THR A 103 -8.47 -5.58 -16.63
C THR A 103 -8.93 -5.28 -15.20
N SER A 104 -9.90 -6.06 -14.68
CA SER A 104 -10.43 -5.87 -13.33
C SER A 104 -9.37 -6.19 -12.27
N ILE A 105 -8.57 -7.24 -12.44
CA ILE A 105 -7.47 -7.59 -11.53
C ILE A 105 -6.47 -6.44 -11.44
N TYR A 106 -6.03 -5.90 -12.59
CA TYR A 106 -5.10 -4.77 -12.61
C TYR A 106 -5.69 -3.52 -11.94
N ASN A 107 -6.93 -3.18 -12.23
CA ASN A 107 -7.57 -2.02 -11.58
C ASN A 107 -7.69 -2.22 -10.06
N ILE A 108 -8.11 -3.40 -9.60
CA ILE A 108 -8.19 -3.71 -8.17
C ILE A 108 -6.81 -3.60 -7.51
N GLN A 109 -5.77 -4.15 -8.15
CA GLN A 109 -4.39 -4.05 -7.66
C GLN A 109 -3.95 -2.59 -7.52
N LEU A 110 -4.09 -1.79 -8.58
CA LEU A 110 -3.68 -0.39 -8.57
C LEU A 110 -4.51 0.43 -7.57
N MET A 111 -5.81 0.16 -7.43
CA MET A 111 -6.63 0.78 -6.38
C MET A 111 -6.13 0.41 -4.99
N GLN A 112 -5.78 -0.85 -4.75
CA GLN A 112 -5.28 -1.30 -3.45
C GLN A 112 -3.94 -0.65 -3.09
N ASP A 113 -3.00 -0.61 -4.03
CA ASP A 113 -1.72 0.10 -3.88
C ASP A 113 -1.98 1.57 -3.48
N PHE A 114 -2.85 2.25 -4.24
CA PHE A 114 -3.21 3.66 -4.02
C PHE A 114 -3.80 3.88 -2.63
N ILE A 115 -4.80 3.09 -2.25
CA ILE A 115 -5.47 3.22 -0.96
C ILE A 115 -4.46 3.00 0.17
N SER A 116 -3.60 1.98 0.06
CA SER A 116 -2.60 1.65 1.07
C SER A 116 -1.62 2.82 1.29
N ASN A 117 -1.02 3.32 0.22
CA ASN A 117 -0.02 4.39 0.27
C ASN A 117 -0.61 5.71 0.79
N TRP A 118 -1.81 6.07 0.36
CA TRP A 118 -2.47 7.28 0.85
C TRP A 118 -3.02 7.13 2.28
N THR A 119 -3.38 5.93 2.71
CA THR A 119 -3.78 5.67 4.11
C THR A 119 -2.58 5.81 5.06
N LEU A 120 -1.37 5.43 4.63
CA LEU A 120 -0.13 5.71 5.37
C LEU A 120 0.04 7.22 5.60
N VAL A 121 -0.11 8.02 4.53
CA VAL A 121 -0.03 9.49 4.64
C VAL A 121 -1.05 10.03 5.62
N LEU A 122 -2.30 9.57 5.55
CA LEU A 122 -3.33 9.96 6.51
C LEU A 122 -2.94 9.61 7.94
N MET A 123 -2.42 8.41 8.19
CA MET A 123 -1.98 7.98 9.51
C MET A 123 -0.91 8.92 10.10
N ILE A 124 0.07 9.32 9.28
CA ILE A 124 1.15 10.23 9.70
C ILE A 124 0.62 11.66 9.89
N LEU A 125 -0.29 12.13 9.03
CA LEU A 125 -0.94 13.44 9.20
C LEU A 125 -1.77 13.51 10.49
N PHE A 126 -2.49 12.44 10.84
CA PHE A 126 -3.20 12.37 12.12
C PHE A 126 -2.24 12.39 13.30
N TYR A 127 -1.11 11.70 13.21
CA TYR A 127 -0.08 11.75 14.23
C TYR A 127 0.48 13.18 14.41
N LEU A 128 0.78 13.88 13.31
CA LEU A 128 1.20 15.27 13.35
C LEU A 128 0.12 16.18 13.95
N ALA A 129 -1.15 15.99 13.57
CA ALA A 129 -2.27 16.77 14.11
C ALA A 129 -2.42 16.60 15.63
N GLN A 130 -2.20 15.38 16.14
CA GLN A 130 -2.15 15.11 17.59
C GLN A 130 -0.97 15.83 18.27
N LEU A 131 0.21 15.83 17.64
CA LEU A 131 1.40 16.48 18.19
C LEU A 131 1.28 18.00 18.33
N VAL A 132 0.49 18.66 17.47
CA VAL A 132 0.26 20.11 17.52
C VAL A 132 -0.96 20.49 18.35
N ASP A 133 -1.57 19.52 19.06
CA ASP A 133 -2.84 19.67 19.77
C ASP A 133 -3.94 20.31 18.90
N PHE A 134 -4.06 19.88 17.63
CA PHE A 134 -5.05 20.43 16.73
C PHE A 134 -6.46 20.18 17.28
N LYS A 135 -7.05 21.23 17.87
CA LYS A 135 -8.44 21.27 18.29
C LYS A 135 -9.20 21.96 17.18
N PRO A 136 -10.00 21.24 16.38
CA PRO A 136 -10.88 21.92 15.44
C PRO A 136 -11.76 22.89 16.24
N HIS A 137 -11.66 24.19 15.96
CA HIS A 137 -12.39 25.25 16.66
C HIS A 137 -13.92 25.16 16.49
N LEU A 138 -14.39 24.23 15.66
CA LEU A 138 -15.80 23.97 15.41
C LEU A 138 -16.33 22.95 16.43
N PRO A 139 -17.40 23.28 17.17
CA PRO A 139 -18.07 22.32 18.04
C PRO A 139 -18.79 21.29 17.18
N PHE A 140 -18.10 20.21 16.81
CA PHE A 140 -18.74 19.09 16.13
C PHE A 140 -19.60 18.31 17.11
N THR A 141 -20.83 17.98 16.69
CA THR A 141 -21.66 17.00 17.38
C THR A 141 -21.01 15.61 17.32
N SER A 142 -21.43 14.68 18.17
CA SER A 142 -20.96 13.27 18.12
C SER A 142 -21.20 12.62 16.74
N LEU A 143 -22.30 12.99 16.08
CA LEU A 143 -22.57 12.60 14.70
C LEU A 143 -21.58 13.23 13.72
N GLY A 144 -21.35 14.54 13.83
CA GLY A 144 -20.44 15.28 12.96
C GLY A 144 -19.00 14.76 13.01
N THR A 145 -18.49 14.45 14.21
CA THR A 145 -17.16 13.84 14.37
C THR A 145 -17.07 12.45 13.74
N THR A 146 -18.13 11.66 13.83
CA THR A 146 -18.21 10.33 13.21
C THR A 146 -18.21 10.44 11.69
N LEU A 147 -19.03 11.30 11.12
CA LEU A 147 -19.08 11.53 9.68
C LEU A 147 -17.77 12.09 9.13
N ALA A 148 -17.14 13.03 9.83
CA ALA A 148 -15.82 13.54 9.46
C ALA A 148 -14.76 12.43 9.48
N THR A 149 -14.77 11.57 10.51
CA THR A 149 -13.85 10.42 10.60
C THR A 149 -14.03 9.45 9.44
N VAL A 150 -15.28 9.06 9.16
CA VAL A 150 -15.60 8.18 8.03
C VAL A 150 -15.21 8.82 6.71
N GLY A 151 -15.49 10.11 6.53
CA GLY A 151 -15.12 10.86 5.33
C GLY A 151 -13.61 10.88 5.08
N VAL A 152 -12.80 11.12 6.12
CA VAL A 152 -11.34 11.09 5.97
C VAL A 152 -10.82 9.70 5.63
N ILE A 153 -11.35 8.64 6.28
CA ILE A 153 -10.95 7.25 5.99
C ILE A 153 -11.41 6.81 4.59
N ALA A 154 -12.57 7.27 4.12
CA ALA A 154 -13.11 6.93 2.81
C ALA A 154 -12.44 7.70 1.66
N LEU A 155 -11.70 8.78 1.95
CA LEU A 155 -11.13 9.64 0.91
C LEU A 155 -10.15 8.90 -0.02
N PRO A 156 -9.17 8.11 0.45
CA PRO A 156 -8.30 7.33 -0.44
C PRO A 156 -9.07 6.34 -1.32
N TRP A 157 -10.13 5.73 -0.77
CA TRP A 157 -11.00 4.83 -1.52
C TRP A 157 -11.70 5.55 -2.66
N ALA A 158 -12.38 6.66 -2.36
CA ALA A 158 -13.08 7.47 -3.36
C ALA A 158 -12.11 8.01 -4.43
N ALA A 159 -10.93 8.49 -4.01
CA ALA A 159 -9.90 8.97 -4.91
C ALA A 159 -9.38 7.86 -5.84
N SER A 160 -9.16 6.64 -5.32
CA SER A 160 -8.70 5.50 -6.13
C SER A 160 -9.72 5.10 -7.21
N LEU A 161 -11.02 5.12 -6.87
CA LEU A 161 -12.12 4.76 -7.79
C LEU A 161 -12.22 5.72 -8.99
N VAL A 162 -11.77 6.96 -8.83
CA VAL A 162 -11.76 7.95 -9.91
C VAL A 162 -10.43 7.94 -10.65
N THR A 163 -9.32 7.99 -9.92
CA THR A 163 -7.97 8.17 -10.52
C THR A 163 -7.51 6.94 -11.31
N VAL A 164 -7.63 5.74 -10.74
CA VAL A 164 -7.10 4.51 -11.37
C VAL A 164 -7.79 4.23 -12.70
N PRO A 165 -9.15 4.16 -12.80
CA PRO A 165 -9.80 3.87 -14.07
C PRO A 165 -9.59 4.99 -15.10
N SER A 166 -9.47 6.24 -14.66
CA SER A 166 -9.23 7.38 -15.54
C SER A 166 -7.86 7.29 -16.22
N ILE A 167 -6.81 6.99 -15.45
CA ILE A 167 -5.45 6.80 -15.99
C ILE A 167 -5.44 5.59 -16.94
N MET A 168 -6.01 4.45 -16.53
CA MET A 168 -6.03 3.25 -17.39
C MET A 168 -6.76 3.48 -18.71
N LYS A 169 -7.91 4.17 -18.67
CA LYS A 169 -8.71 4.46 -19.87
C LYS A 169 -8.01 5.43 -20.82
N ASP A 170 -7.42 6.50 -20.30
CA ASP A 170 -6.74 7.51 -21.11
C ASP A 170 -5.57 6.89 -21.91
N TYR A 171 -4.72 6.11 -21.24
CA TYR A 171 -3.58 5.47 -21.91
C TYR A 171 -3.98 4.35 -22.88
N HIS A 172 -5.04 3.59 -22.56
CA HIS A 172 -5.57 2.61 -23.49
C HIS A 172 -6.10 3.28 -24.78
N ASN A 173 -6.83 4.38 -24.65
CA ASN A 173 -7.34 5.13 -25.80
C ASN A 173 -6.19 5.69 -26.67
N ARG A 174 -5.11 6.17 -26.05
CA ARG A 174 -3.93 6.66 -26.79
C ARG A 174 -3.24 5.55 -27.60
N LEU A 175 -3.11 4.34 -27.05
CA LEU A 175 -2.57 3.20 -27.79
C LEU A 175 -3.46 2.74 -28.94
N ASN A 176 -4.77 2.69 -28.73
CA ASN A 176 -5.71 2.35 -29.81
C ASN A 176 -5.65 3.39 -30.94
N THR A 177 -5.44 4.67 -30.60
CA THR A 177 -5.31 5.75 -31.59
C THR A 177 -4.00 5.67 -32.39
N THR A 178 -2.95 5.08 -31.82
CA THR A 178 -1.63 4.90 -32.48
C THR A 178 -1.51 3.60 -33.28
N GLY A 179 -2.60 2.83 -33.40
CA GLY A 179 -2.66 1.61 -34.23
C GLY A 179 -2.18 0.33 -33.53
N TYR A 180 -1.78 0.40 -32.26
CA TYR A 180 -1.48 -0.78 -31.45
C TYR A 180 -2.77 -1.32 -30.82
N LEU A 181 -3.39 -2.32 -31.48
CA LEU A 181 -4.54 -3.05 -30.95
C LEU A 181 -4.09 -3.99 -29.82
N GLN A 182 -4.08 -3.50 -28.58
CA GLN A 182 -4.06 -4.38 -27.41
C GLN A 182 -5.46 -4.96 -27.19
N ARG A 183 -5.57 -6.29 -27.11
CA ARG A 183 -6.86 -6.98 -26.88
C ARG A 183 -7.46 -6.67 -25.50
N CYS A 184 -6.63 -6.36 -24.50
CA CYS A 184 -7.07 -6.04 -23.14
C CYS A 184 -6.53 -4.69 -22.66
N VAL A 185 -7.23 -4.03 -21.73
CA VAL A 185 -6.77 -2.80 -21.08
C VAL A 185 -5.69 -3.17 -20.07
N HIS A 186 -4.43 -2.99 -20.45
CA HIS A 186 -3.28 -3.12 -19.56
C HIS A 186 -2.64 -1.75 -19.31
N PRO A 187 -2.05 -1.53 -18.12
CA PRO A 187 -1.23 -0.36 -17.90
C PRO A 187 -0.09 -0.36 -18.92
N THR A 188 0.00 0.69 -19.72
CA THR A 188 1.17 0.95 -20.55
C THR A 188 2.34 1.35 -19.65
N ASN A 189 3.58 1.25 -20.13
CA ASN A 189 4.73 1.70 -19.35
C ASN A 189 4.57 3.15 -18.90
N ASP A 190 4.11 4.04 -19.78
CA ASP A 190 3.86 5.44 -19.45
C ASP A 190 2.74 5.61 -18.42
N ALA A 191 1.65 4.85 -18.56
CA ALA A 191 0.55 4.84 -17.58
C ALA A 191 1.05 4.40 -16.21
N TYR A 192 1.91 3.38 -16.18
CA TYR A 192 2.49 2.82 -14.97
C TYR A 192 3.46 3.82 -14.32
N VAL A 193 4.27 4.53 -15.09
CA VAL A 193 5.18 5.57 -14.56
C VAL A 193 4.39 6.72 -13.93
N VAL A 194 3.37 7.25 -14.63
CA VAL A 194 2.53 8.32 -14.08
C VAL A 194 1.77 7.82 -12.85
N PHE A 195 1.20 6.61 -12.92
CA PHE A 195 0.52 6.01 -11.80
C PHE A 195 1.45 5.85 -10.60
N LYS A 196 2.61 5.20 -10.75
CA LYS A 196 3.57 4.98 -9.64
C LYS A 196 4.13 6.27 -9.08
N SER A 197 4.22 7.32 -9.88
CA SER A 197 4.58 8.65 -9.37
C SER A 197 3.52 9.19 -8.39
N ILE A 198 2.23 9.06 -8.72
CA ILE A 198 1.11 9.57 -7.91
C ILE A 198 0.78 8.62 -6.73
N ASP A 199 0.88 7.32 -6.95
CA ASP A 199 0.56 6.25 -6.00
C ASP A 199 1.68 6.02 -4.99
N SER A 200 2.94 5.92 -5.44
CA SER A 200 4.05 5.51 -4.58
C SER A 200 4.96 6.69 -4.24
N ALA A 201 5.51 7.38 -5.24
CA ALA A 201 6.54 8.39 -5.00
C ALA A 201 6.01 9.60 -4.20
N VAL A 202 4.88 10.18 -4.60
CA VAL A 202 4.30 11.35 -3.94
C VAL A 202 3.91 11.03 -2.48
N PRO A 203 3.14 9.97 -2.18
CA PRO A 203 2.78 9.64 -0.80
C PRO A 203 4.00 9.33 0.06
N LEU A 204 5.03 8.69 -0.50
CA LEU A 204 6.25 8.39 0.24
C LEU A 204 7.04 9.65 0.61
N ILE A 205 7.23 10.57 -0.35
CA ILE A 205 7.91 11.85 -0.10
C ILE A 205 7.15 12.65 0.96
N VAL A 206 5.82 12.70 0.86
CA VAL A 206 4.96 13.37 1.85
C VAL A 206 5.10 12.69 3.22
N ALA A 207 5.01 11.36 3.29
CA ALA A 207 5.16 10.59 4.52
C ALA A 207 6.51 10.85 5.21
N VAL A 208 7.62 10.81 4.46
CA VAL A 208 8.96 11.08 4.97
C VAL A 208 9.08 12.52 5.49
N ALA A 209 8.61 13.50 4.70
CA ALA A 209 8.67 14.91 5.09
C ALA A 209 7.85 15.19 6.36
N VAL A 210 6.61 14.68 6.43
CA VAL A 210 5.71 14.87 7.57
C VAL A 210 6.25 14.14 8.80
N THR A 211 6.76 12.92 8.66
CA THR A 211 7.39 12.17 9.77
C THR A 211 8.63 12.92 10.31
N ALA A 212 9.47 13.48 9.43
CA ALA A 212 10.62 14.28 9.85
C ALA A 212 10.19 15.51 10.67
N VAL A 213 9.18 16.24 10.19
CA VAL A 213 8.59 17.38 10.91
C VAL A 213 8.02 16.95 12.26
N ALA A 214 7.28 15.83 12.31
CA ALA A 214 6.69 15.28 13.52
C ALA A 214 7.76 14.93 14.57
N VAL A 215 8.86 14.29 14.15
CA VAL A 215 9.99 13.96 15.03
C VAL A 215 10.65 15.22 15.58
N VAL A 216 10.89 16.23 14.74
CA VAL A 216 11.48 17.51 15.17
C VAL A 216 10.57 18.22 16.17
N LEU A 217 9.27 18.30 15.90
CA LEU A 217 8.29 18.92 16.79
C LEU A 217 8.20 18.19 18.13
N ARG A 218 8.15 16.85 18.12
CA ARG A 218 8.17 16.05 19.34
C ARG A 218 9.43 16.30 20.16
N ARG A 219 10.60 16.27 19.51
CA ARG A 219 11.87 16.56 20.18
C ARG A 219 11.90 17.95 20.79
N ARG A 220 11.35 18.96 20.12
CA ARG A 220 11.28 20.33 20.66
C ARG A 220 10.31 20.45 21.83
N ARG A 221 9.13 19.84 21.73
CA ARG A 221 8.06 19.93 22.75
C ARG A 221 8.40 19.16 24.03
N PHE A 222 9.07 18.01 23.88
CA PHE A 222 9.46 17.12 24.97
C PHE A 222 10.97 17.09 25.19
N ALA A 223 11.71 18.09 24.68
CA ALA A 223 13.13 18.24 25.00
C ALA A 223 13.26 18.34 26.53
N PRO A 224 14.18 17.58 27.15
CA PRO A 224 14.47 17.74 28.56
C PRO A 224 15.08 19.13 28.77
N ARG A 225 14.22 20.11 29.07
CA ARG A 225 14.67 21.34 29.72
C ARG A 225 15.21 20.89 31.07
N SER A 226 16.51 21.07 31.24
CA SER A 226 17.32 20.78 32.43
C SER A 226 16.54 20.47 33.72
N SER A 227 16.92 19.35 34.35
CA SER A 227 16.71 18.97 35.74
C SER A 227 15.27 18.69 36.22
N THR A 228 14.69 17.56 35.83
CA THR A 228 14.11 16.57 36.77
C THR A 228 13.77 15.27 36.05
N PRO A 229 13.99 14.08 36.63
CA PRO A 229 13.76 12.81 35.95
C PRO A 229 12.26 12.51 35.81
N GLY A 230 11.77 12.64 34.58
CA GLY A 230 11.20 11.53 33.81
C GLY A 230 9.84 10.92 34.18
N MET A 231 9.26 11.15 35.37
CA MET A 231 8.03 10.42 35.77
C MET A 231 6.88 11.30 36.27
N GLN A 232 7.12 12.56 36.63
CA GLN A 232 6.08 13.45 37.17
C GLN A 232 5.32 14.27 36.10
N VAL A 233 5.85 14.41 34.89
CA VAL A 233 5.21 15.22 33.84
C VAL A 233 4.13 14.44 33.08
N GLU A 234 4.23 13.10 33.03
CA GLU A 234 3.20 12.24 32.42
C GLU A 234 1.95 12.06 33.30
N LEU A 235 2.06 12.24 34.61
CA LEU A 235 0.93 12.07 35.55
C LEU A 235 0.12 13.35 35.82
N MET A 236 0.64 14.54 35.47
CA MET A 236 -0.04 15.82 35.71
C MET A 236 -0.45 16.57 34.45
N SER A 237 -0.02 16.14 33.26
CA SER A 237 -0.47 16.73 32.01
C SER A 237 -1.84 16.16 31.63
N LYS A 238 -2.89 16.95 31.85
CA LYS A 238 -4.23 16.77 31.26
C LYS A 238 -4.21 17.02 29.73
N GLY A 239 -3.12 16.65 29.08
CA GLY A 239 -2.92 16.75 27.64
C GLY A 239 -3.47 15.52 26.92
N PRO A 240 -3.70 15.60 25.60
CA PRO A 240 -4.07 14.43 24.81
C PRO A 240 -3.00 13.33 24.99
N GLU A 241 -3.41 12.08 25.13
CA GLU A 241 -2.51 10.90 25.12
C GLU A 241 -1.79 10.89 23.75
N VAL A 242 -0.55 11.37 23.71
CA VAL A 242 0.24 11.46 22.48
C VAL A 242 0.88 10.10 22.22
N ASP A 243 0.55 9.51 21.07
CA ASP A 243 1.10 8.22 20.66
C ASP A 243 2.64 8.23 20.54
N GLU A 244 3.28 7.07 20.73
CA GLU A 244 4.72 6.91 20.51
C GLU A 244 5.08 7.11 19.03
N HIS A 245 6.23 7.73 18.75
CA HIS A 245 6.66 8.07 17.37
C HIS A 245 7.27 6.87 16.63
N THR A 246 7.84 5.93 17.39
CA THR A 246 8.49 4.70 16.91
C THR A 246 7.67 3.94 15.85
N PRO A 247 6.37 3.63 16.05
CA PRO A 247 5.59 2.93 15.04
C PRO A 247 5.45 3.72 13.72
N TYR A 248 5.29 5.05 13.77
CA TYR A 248 5.15 5.88 12.56
C TYR A 248 6.46 5.96 11.78
N VAL A 249 7.59 6.08 12.48
CA VAL A 249 8.92 6.04 11.86
C VAL A 249 9.18 4.67 11.24
N ALA A 250 8.94 3.59 12.00
CA ALA A 250 9.11 2.23 11.51
C ALA A 250 8.24 1.95 10.28
N THR A 251 6.99 2.38 10.28
CA THR A 251 6.09 2.21 9.13
C THR A 251 6.60 3.00 7.92
N THR A 252 7.00 4.27 8.10
CA THR A 252 7.53 5.10 7.00
C THR A 252 8.79 4.49 6.38
N VAL A 253 9.73 4.03 7.22
CA VAL A 253 10.98 3.41 6.77
C VAL A 253 10.70 2.08 6.06
N THR A 254 9.83 1.24 6.61
CA THR A 254 9.45 -0.03 5.99
C THR A 254 8.77 0.21 4.64
N SER A 255 7.85 1.17 4.55
CA SER A 255 7.23 1.56 3.28
C SER A 255 8.22 2.12 2.27
N ALA A 256 9.28 2.82 2.71
CA ALA A 256 10.34 3.28 1.82
C ALA A 256 11.18 2.12 1.30
N LEU A 257 11.59 1.20 2.17
CA LEU A 257 12.41 0.04 1.78
C LEU A 257 11.65 -0.95 0.90
N CYS A 258 10.34 -1.09 1.08
CA CYS A 258 9.53 -2.00 0.27
C CYS A 258 9.07 -1.41 -1.08
N ASN A 259 9.14 -0.08 -1.26
CA ASN A 259 8.75 0.60 -2.50
C ASN A 259 9.93 1.08 -3.36
N ILE A 260 11.17 0.99 -2.85
CA ILE A 260 12.42 1.22 -3.61
C ILE A 260 12.89 -0.11 -4.19
#